data_AF-A0A7W1A6N6-F1
#
_entry.id   AF-A0A7W1A6N6-F1
#
_cell.length_a   1.000
_cell.length_b   1.000
_cell.length_c   1.000
_cell.angle_alpha   90.00
_cell.angle_beta   90.00
_cell.angle_gamma   90.00
#
_symmetry.space_group_name_H-M   'P 1'
#
loop_
_entity.id
_entity.type
_entity.pdbx_description
1 polymer ?
#
loop_
_entity_poly.entity_id
_entity_poly.type
_entity_poly.pdbx_seq_one_letter_code
_entity_poly.pdbx_strand_id
1 'polypeptide(L)'
;MAIYAHTRHFAGTSIANWEPEETVGDPIGTQARIGVSYDDADGAWLDQLDALLSSPAAAETTALVFGMWSADGGDSAGIVEALVAGRDRLPKLQAIFIGDILYEEQEISWIQQSDVSPLFDAFPKLEHLCIRGANGLSLGALRHANLRSLVIQSGGLSRAVVAEVSAGQLPSLEHLELWLGDPNYGGDATVEDLAPLLAGGLFPKLRYLGLRDCAFADELAVAVATAPVLEQIKVLDLSLGVLSDAGAAALLASPAVAKLELLDLHHHYMSDELVERIKALGIQVDVSDQQKADINDDEINRYVAVSE
;
A
#
# COMPACT_ATOMS: atom_id res chain seq x y z
N MET A 1 3.28 11.42 1.32
CA MET A 1 2.22 12.11 0.53
C MET A 1 0.89 11.60 1.05
N ALA A 2 0.16 12.45 1.77
CA ALA A 2 -1.14 12.09 2.32
C ALA A 2 -2.18 11.94 1.19
N ILE A 3 -3.17 11.08 1.44
CA ILE A 3 -4.18 10.55 0.50
C ILE A 3 -5.21 11.61 0.04
N TYR A 4 -4.73 12.74 -0.48
CA TYR A 4 -5.54 13.90 -0.89
C TYR A 4 -5.77 14.02 -2.38
N ALA A 5 -5.21 13.12 -3.19
CA ALA A 5 -5.42 13.12 -4.62
C ALA A 5 -5.48 11.70 -5.15
N HIS A 6 -6.39 11.47 -6.10
CA HIS A 6 -6.53 10.18 -6.74
C HIS A 6 -5.28 9.84 -7.54
N THR A 7 -4.99 8.54 -7.65
CA THR A 7 -3.82 8.10 -8.40
C THR A 7 -3.92 8.45 -9.88
N ARG A 8 -2.94 9.17 -10.43
CA ARG A 8 -2.94 9.47 -11.88
C ARG A 8 -2.23 8.40 -12.70
N HIS A 9 -1.41 7.58 -12.04
CA HIS A 9 -0.65 6.52 -12.69
C HIS A 9 -0.63 5.28 -11.79
N PHE A 10 -0.89 4.13 -12.38
CA PHE A 10 -0.85 2.85 -11.67
C PHE A 10 -0.37 1.76 -12.62
N ALA A 11 0.55 0.92 -12.15
CA ALA A 11 1.16 -0.17 -12.92
C ALA A 11 1.68 0.27 -14.32
N GLY A 12 2.28 1.45 -14.41
CA GLY A 12 2.82 1.99 -15.67
C GLY A 12 1.77 2.52 -16.66
N THR A 13 0.51 2.62 -16.26
CA THR A 13 -0.59 3.17 -17.07
C THR A 13 -1.14 4.45 -16.47
N SER A 14 -1.71 5.32 -17.30
CA SER A 14 -2.45 6.50 -16.84
C SER A 14 -3.86 6.09 -16.42
N ILE A 15 -4.39 6.71 -15.36
CA ILE A 15 -5.72 6.41 -14.81
C ILE A 15 -6.65 7.62 -14.98
N ALA A 16 -7.88 7.37 -15.44
CA ALA A 16 -8.95 8.38 -15.54
C ALA A 16 -10.28 7.80 -15.06
N ASN A 17 -11.19 8.66 -14.60
CA ASN A 17 -12.53 8.24 -14.21
C ASN A 17 -13.28 7.69 -15.44
N TRP A 18 -14.02 6.61 -15.24
CA TRP A 18 -14.77 5.98 -16.32
C TRP A 18 -16.08 6.71 -16.57
N GLU A 19 -16.22 7.27 -17.77
CA GLU A 19 -17.45 7.90 -18.24
C GLU A 19 -17.95 7.18 -19.51
N PRO A 20 -19.14 6.53 -19.46
CA PRO A 20 -19.66 5.77 -20.60
C PRO A 20 -19.88 6.59 -21.87
N GLU A 21 -20.10 7.91 -21.75
CA GLU A 21 -20.43 8.80 -22.87
C GLU A 21 -19.20 9.41 -23.57
N GLU A 22 -18.03 9.44 -22.91
CA GLU A 22 -16.79 10.03 -23.46
C GLU A 22 -15.85 9.01 -24.13
N THR A 23 -16.15 7.72 -24.04
CA THR A 23 -15.26 6.63 -24.49
C THR A 23 -15.33 6.32 -25.99
N VAL A 24 -16.07 7.12 -26.77
CA VAL A 24 -16.00 7.11 -28.24
C VAL A 24 -14.74 7.85 -28.71
N GLY A 25 -13.59 7.21 -28.46
CA GLY A 25 -12.32 7.49 -29.13
C GLY A 25 -11.35 8.44 -28.42
N ASP A 26 -10.62 7.98 -27.40
CA ASP A 26 -9.14 8.12 -27.25
C ASP A 26 -8.65 7.53 -25.90
N PRO A 27 -7.35 7.24 -25.70
CA PRO A 27 -6.35 6.63 -26.58
C PRO A 27 -5.94 5.25 -26.02
N ILE A 28 -5.19 4.49 -26.81
CA ILE A 28 -4.37 3.36 -26.34
C ILE A 28 -3.56 3.82 -25.11
N GLY A 29 -3.84 3.29 -23.91
CA GLY A 29 -2.97 3.42 -22.73
C GLY A 29 -3.59 4.00 -21.45
N THR A 30 -4.77 4.62 -21.49
CA THR A 30 -5.48 5.09 -20.28
C THR A 30 -6.43 4.02 -19.75
N GLN A 31 -6.39 3.75 -18.45
CA GLN A 31 -7.17 2.72 -17.76
C GLN A 31 -8.23 3.36 -16.84
N ALA A 32 -9.27 2.59 -16.53
CA ALA A 32 -10.46 3.08 -15.84
C ALA A 32 -10.30 3.14 -14.32
N ARG A 33 -10.75 4.25 -13.72
CA ARG A 33 -11.21 4.34 -12.34
C ARG A 33 -12.73 4.24 -12.31
N ILE A 34 -13.25 3.32 -11.51
CA ILE A 34 -14.68 3.14 -11.25
C ILE A 34 -14.95 3.59 -9.82
N GLY A 35 -16.00 4.37 -9.60
CA GLY A 35 -16.33 4.87 -8.27
C GLY A 35 -17.52 5.81 -8.31
N VAL A 36 -18.05 6.11 -7.14
CA VAL A 36 -19.15 7.03 -6.93
C VAL A 36 -18.69 8.28 -6.17
N SER A 37 -19.45 9.35 -6.32
CA SER A 37 -19.42 10.53 -5.47
C SER A 37 -20.60 10.51 -4.48
N TYR A 38 -20.64 11.46 -3.55
CA TYR A 38 -21.74 11.63 -2.61
C TYR A 38 -23.11 11.92 -3.25
N ASP A 39 -23.13 12.42 -4.49
CA ASP A 39 -24.36 12.76 -5.21
C ASP A 39 -24.89 11.58 -6.05
N ASP A 40 -24.10 10.52 -6.21
CA ASP A 40 -24.48 9.35 -7.00
C ASP A 40 -25.38 8.39 -6.20
N ALA A 41 -26.20 7.63 -6.92
CA ALA A 41 -27.02 6.59 -6.29
C ALA A 41 -26.14 5.42 -5.79
N ASP A 42 -26.54 4.82 -4.68
CA ASP A 42 -25.94 3.58 -4.19
C ASP A 42 -25.91 2.51 -5.29
N GLY A 43 -24.75 1.87 -5.44
CA GLY A 43 -24.53 0.85 -6.45
C GLY A 43 -24.27 1.38 -7.87
N ALA A 44 -24.24 2.70 -8.11
CA ALA A 44 -23.93 3.25 -9.43
C ALA A 44 -22.54 2.84 -9.96
N TRP A 45 -21.58 2.53 -9.07
CA TRP A 45 -20.28 1.96 -9.47
C TRP A 45 -20.43 0.61 -10.17
N LEU A 46 -21.45 -0.19 -9.82
CA LEU A 46 -21.69 -1.49 -10.44
C LEU A 46 -22.20 -1.32 -11.87
N ASP A 47 -23.09 -0.34 -12.09
CA ASP A 47 -23.55 0.03 -13.44
C ASP A 47 -22.38 0.53 -14.31
N GLN A 48 -21.47 1.33 -13.74
CA GLN A 48 -20.23 1.75 -14.43
C GLN A 48 -19.35 0.55 -14.82
N LEU A 49 -19.16 -0.41 -13.89
CA LEU A 49 -18.39 -1.62 -14.13
C LEU A 49 -19.05 -2.50 -15.20
N ASP A 50 -20.36 -2.71 -15.12
CA ASP A 50 -21.11 -3.51 -16.10
C ASP A 50 -21.08 -2.87 -17.51
N ALA A 51 -21.13 -1.53 -17.58
CA ALA A 51 -20.94 -0.80 -18.83
C ALA A 51 -19.54 -1.02 -19.41
N LEU A 52 -18.48 -0.92 -18.59
CA LEU A 52 -17.11 -1.22 -19.02
C LEU A 52 -17.00 -2.66 -19.52
N LEU A 53 -17.45 -3.63 -18.73
CA LEU A 53 -17.38 -5.06 -19.03
C LEU A 53 -18.17 -5.43 -20.29
N SER A 54 -19.20 -4.66 -20.64
CA SER A 54 -20.00 -4.86 -21.86
C SER A 54 -19.41 -4.15 -23.08
N SER A 55 -18.39 -3.31 -22.89
CA SER A 55 -17.73 -2.56 -23.96
C SER A 55 -16.57 -3.36 -24.59
N PRO A 56 -16.15 -3.03 -25.82
CA PRO A 56 -14.93 -3.58 -26.41
C PRO A 56 -13.66 -3.28 -25.61
N ALA A 57 -13.66 -2.24 -24.77
CA ALA A 57 -12.50 -1.84 -23.97
C ALA A 57 -12.13 -2.89 -22.91
N ALA A 58 -13.10 -3.67 -22.40
CA ALA A 58 -12.86 -4.69 -21.39
C ALA A 58 -11.73 -5.67 -21.77
N ALA A 59 -11.71 -6.12 -23.04
CA ALA A 59 -10.71 -7.06 -23.53
C ALA A 59 -9.28 -6.49 -23.55
N GLU A 60 -9.17 -5.17 -23.56
CA GLU A 60 -7.93 -4.40 -23.63
C GLU A 60 -7.52 -3.81 -22.27
N THR A 61 -8.39 -3.90 -21.25
CA THR A 61 -8.12 -3.40 -19.90
C THR A 61 -6.96 -4.16 -19.25
N THR A 62 -5.92 -3.42 -18.85
CA THR A 62 -4.75 -3.93 -18.14
C THR A 62 -4.71 -3.50 -16.68
N ALA A 63 -5.39 -2.41 -16.31
CA ALA A 63 -5.52 -1.96 -14.93
C ALA A 63 -6.96 -1.54 -14.61
N LEU A 64 -7.38 -1.76 -13.36
CA LEU A 64 -8.62 -1.21 -12.81
C LEU A 64 -8.36 -0.60 -11.45
N VAL A 65 -8.89 0.60 -11.26
CA VAL A 65 -8.86 1.32 -9.99
C VAL A 65 -10.28 1.50 -9.50
N PHE A 66 -10.54 1.23 -8.23
CA PHE A 66 -11.82 1.44 -7.59
C PHE A 66 -11.68 2.55 -6.56
N GLY A 67 -12.40 3.66 -6.76
CA GLY A 67 -12.54 4.74 -5.79
C GLY A 67 -13.61 4.40 -4.74
N MET A 68 -14.31 5.42 -4.24
CA MET A 68 -15.42 5.23 -3.29
C MET A 68 -16.53 4.36 -3.92
N TRP A 69 -17.05 3.39 -3.19
CA TRP A 69 -18.11 2.47 -3.64
C TRP A 69 -19.47 2.70 -2.98
N SER A 70 -19.51 3.47 -1.90
CA SER A 70 -20.74 3.82 -1.20
C SER A 70 -20.53 5.09 -0.39
N ALA A 71 -21.49 6.01 -0.45
CA ALA A 71 -21.55 7.17 0.44
C ALA A 71 -22.11 6.80 1.83
N ASP A 72 -22.97 5.77 1.89
CA ASP A 72 -23.67 5.34 3.10
C ASP A 72 -22.95 4.22 3.86
N GLY A 73 -21.73 3.87 3.42
CA GLY A 73 -20.92 2.78 3.96
C GLY A 73 -21.21 1.42 3.32
N GLY A 74 -20.38 0.43 3.65
CA GLY A 74 -20.34 -0.88 3.00
C GLY A 74 -18.90 -1.34 2.78
N ASP A 75 -18.72 -2.62 2.47
CA ASP A 75 -17.41 -3.20 2.24
C ASP A 75 -17.10 -3.41 0.76
N SER A 76 -15.86 -3.82 0.47
CA SER A 76 -15.38 -4.09 -0.89
C SER A 76 -15.84 -5.44 -1.47
N ALA A 77 -16.67 -6.25 -0.79
CA ALA A 77 -17.01 -7.60 -1.25
C ALA A 77 -17.70 -7.57 -2.61
N GLY A 78 -18.60 -6.61 -2.83
CA GLY A 78 -19.26 -6.44 -4.12
C GLY A 78 -18.27 -6.24 -5.27
N ILE A 79 -17.18 -5.48 -5.06
CA ILE A 79 -16.13 -5.27 -6.06
C ILE A 79 -15.42 -6.58 -6.38
N VAL A 80 -15.05 -7.35 -5.35
CA VAL A 80 -14.38 -8.65 -5.53
C VAL A 80 -15.28 -9.62 -6.30
N GLU A 81 -16.54 -9.73 -5.91
CA GLU A 81 -17.53 -10.60 -6.55
C GLU A 81 -17.75 -10.23 -8.02
N ALA A 82 -17.93 -8.93 -8.31
CA ALA A 82 -18.15 -8.44 -9.67
C ALA A 82 -16.94 -8.67 -10.58
N LEU A 83 -15.72 -8.43 -10.07
CA LEU A 83 -14.48 -8.71 -10.80
C LEU A 83 -14.34 -10.22 -11.10
N VAL A 84 -14.55 -11.08 -10.10
CA VAL A 84 -14.49 -12.54 -10.29
C VAL A 84 -15.53 -13.00 -11.31
N ALA A 85 -16.76 -12.49 -11.24
CA ALA A 85 -17.81 -12.80 -12.21
C ALA A 85 -17.47 -12.29 -13.63
N GLY A 86 -16.82 -11.14 -13.74
CA GLY A 86 -16.40 -10.52 -14.99
C GLY A 86 -15.09 -11.02 -15.59
N ARG A 87 -14.33 -11.89 -14.89
CA ARG A 87 -12.93 -12.24 -15.21
C ARG A 87 -12.66 -12.62 -16.67
N ASP A 88 -13.57 -13.37 -17.31
CA ASP A 88 -13.40 -13.84 -18.70
C ASP A 88 -13.43 -12.68 -19.72
N ARG A 89 -13.99 -11.53 -19.33
CA ARG A 89 -14.04 -10.30 -20.14
C ARG A 89 -12.79 -9.43 -19.98
N LEU A 90 -11.94 -9.73 -18.99
CA LEU A 90 -10.74 -8.96 -18.63
C LEU A 90 -9.45 -9.79 -18.80
N PRO A 91 -9.19 -10.41 -19.98
CA PRO A 91 -8.10 -11.39 -20.18
C PRO A 91 -6.68 -10.78 -20.10
N LYS A 92 -6.57 -9.46 -20.08
CA LYS A 92 -5.31 -8.70 -20.00
C LYS A 92 -5.13 -7.98 -18.66
N LEU A 93 -6.05 -8.12 -17.72
CA LEU A 93 -5.95 -7.44 -16.43
C LEU A 93 -4.71 -7.92 -15.66
N GLN A 94 -3.85 -6.97 -15.30
CA GLN A 94 -2.59 -7.18 -14.61
C GLN A 94 -2.50 -6.33 -13.34
N ALA A 95 -3.36 -5.34 -13.16
CA ALA A 95 -3.28 -4.42 -12.02
C ALA A 95 -4.66 -4.10 -11.46
N ILE A 96 -4.79 -4.22 -10.14
CA ILE A 96 -6.02 -3.88 -9.40
C ILE A 96 -5.64 -2.96 -8.24
N PHE A 97 -6.35 -1.84 -8.12
CA PHE A 97 -6.31 -1.00 -6.93
C PHE A 97 -7.74 -0.89 -6.35
N ILE A 98 -7.95 -1.43 -5.15
CA ILE A 98 -9.20 -1.29 -4.40
C ILE A 98 -9.05 -0.19 -3.35
N GLY A 99 -9.93 0.80 -3.41
CA GLY A 99 -10.03 1.85 -2.40
C GLY A 99 -9.17 3.07 -2.68
N ASP A 100 -9.01 3.53 -3.92
CA ASP A 100 -8.42 4.85 -4.23
C ASP A 100 -9.34 6.00 -3.77
N ILE A 101 -9.70 5.97 -2.49
CA ILE A 101 -10.59 6.85 -1.75
C ILE A 101 -9.72 7.91 -1.07
N LEU A 102 -10.13 9.17 -1.20
CA LEU A 102 -9.43 10.31 -0.63
C LEU A 102 -9.82 10.51 0.83
N TYR A 103 -8.95 11.17 1.59
CA TYR A 103 -9.26 11.59 2.97
C TYR A 103 -10.57 12.38 3.06
N GLU A 104 -10.82 13.27 2.09
CA GLU A 104 -12.05 14.08 2.03
C GLU A 104 -13.31 13.26 1.71
N GLU A 105 -13.14 12.10 1.07
CA GLU A 105 -14.24 11.17 0.77
C GLU A 105 -14.50 10.27 1.96
N GLN A 106 -13.45 9.61 2.49
CA GLN A 106 -13.54 8.77 3.66
C GLN A 106 -12.15 8.63 4.27
N GLU A 107 -12.07 8.88 5.57
CA GLU A 107 -10.93 8.54 6.41
C GLU A 107 -10.52 7.06 6.21
N ILE A 108 -9.22 6.79 6.01
CA ILE A 108 -8.68 5.45 5.72
C ILE A 108 -9.04 4.42 6.81
N SER A 109 -9.14 4.88 8.05
CA SER A 109 -9.52 4.11 9.24
C SER A 109 -10.98 3.67 9.24
N TRP A 110 -11.82 4.20 8.36
CA TRP A 110 -13.23 3.81 8.21
C TRP A 110 -13.48 2.90 7.01
N ILE A 111 -12.55 2.84 6.06
CA ILE A 111 -12.69 2.05 4.83
C ILE A 111 -12.79 0.57 5.18
N GLN A 112 -13.94 -0.05 4.87
CA GLN A 112 -14.20 -1.47 5.06
C GLN A 112 -13.77 -2.25 3.81
N GLN A 113 -12.76 -3.10 3.97
CA GLN A 113 -12.36 -4.09 2.98
C GLN A 113 -13.10 -5.42 3.22
N SER A 114 -12.73 -6.44 2.44
CA SER A 114 -13.29 -7.78 2.50
C SER A 114 -12.21 -8.84 2.24
N ASP A 115 -12.62 -10.11 2.08
CA ASP A 115 -11.74 -11.16 1.56
C ASP A 115 -11.47 -10.92 0.07
N VAL A 116 -10.22 -10.56 -0.26
CA VAL A 116 -9.77 -10.35 -1.63
C VAL A 116 -9.10 -11.60 -2.24
N SER A 117 -9.00 -12.69 -1.48
CA SER A 117 -8.36 -13.93 -1.95
C SER A 117 -8.93 -14.51 -3.25
N PRO A 118 -10.24 -14.38 -3.58
CA PRO A 118 -10.77 -14.85 -4.86
C PRO A 118 -10.11 -14.21 -6.10
N LEU A 119 -9.52 -13.01 -5.95
CA LEU A 119 -8.85 -12.32 -7.06
C LEU A 119 -7.61 -13.09 -7.56
N PHE A 120 -6.92 -13.81 -6.67
CA PHE A 120 -5.67 -14.52 -7.02
C PHE A 120 -5.92 -15.68 -7.99
N ASP A 121 -7.04 -16.39 -7.84
CA ASP A 121 -7.42 -17.46 -8.76
C ASP A 121 -8.11 -16.92 -10.03
N ALA A 122 -8.87 -15.83 -9.90
CA ALA A 122 -9.61 -15.23 -11.01
C ALA A 122 -8.68 -14.56 -12.04
N PHE A 123 -7.57 -13.98 -11.60
CA PHE A 123 -6.67 -13.19 -12.46
C PHE A 123 -5.23 -13.74 -12.43
N PRO A 124 -4.94 -14.84 -13.13
CA PRO A 124 -3.62 -15.49 -13.09
C PRO A 124 -2.47 -14.63 -13.66
N LYS A 125 -2.78 -13.52 -14.34
CA LYS A 125 -1.82 -12.54 -14.86
C LYS A 125 -1.65 -11.32 -13.95
N LEU A 126 -2.27 -11.29 -12.77
CA LEU A 126 -2.18 -10.16 -11.85
C LEU A 126 -0.72 -9.95 -11.41
N GLU A 127 -0.18 -8.77 -11.70
CA GLU A 127 1.17 -8.31 -11.36
C GLU A 127 1.16 -7.28 -10.22
N HIS A 128 0.10 -6.47 -10.11
CA HIS A 128 0.04 -5.38 -9.13
C HIS A 128 -1.29 -5.39 -8.37
N LEU A 129 -1.20 -5.46 -7.04
CA LEU A 129 -2.35 -5.31 -6.15
C LEU A 129 -2.07 -4.18 -5.15
N CYS A 130 -2.93 -3.16 -5.16
CA CYS A 130 -2.94 -2.10 -4.17
C CYS A 130 -4.29 -2.11 -3.45
N ILE A 131 -4.25 -1.98 -2.12
CA ILE A 131 -5.44 -1.93 -1.27
C ILE A 131 -5.25 -0.76 -0.31
N ARG A 132 -6.27 0.09 -0.17
CA ARG A 132 -6.28 1.19 0.81
C ARG A 132 -7.46 1.03 1.76
N GLY A 133 -7.19 1.15 3.05
CA GLY A 133 -8.03 0.64 4.13
C GLY A 133 -7.73 -0.83 4.40
N ALA A 134 -7.80 -1.26 5.66
CA ALA A 134 -7.53 -2.65 6.04
C ALA A 134 -8.56 -3.25 7.02
N ASN A 135 -9.62 -2.52 7.37
CA ASN A 135 -10.68 -3.08 8.21
C ASN A 135 -11.36 -4.23 7.48
N GLY A 136 -11.47 -5.40 8.11
CA GLY A 136 -12.08 -6.57 7.48
C GLY A 136 -11.28 -7.18 6.32
N LEU A 137 -10.08 -6.68 6.03
CA LEU A 137 -9.23 -7.21 4.97
C LEU A 137 -8.76 -8.62 5.29
N SER A 138 -8.88 -9.53 4.33
CA SER A 138 -8.18 -10.82 4.31
C SER A 138 -7.63 -11.11 2.92
N LEU A 139 -6.41 -11.61 2.88
CA LEU A 139 -5.72 -12.14 1.70
C LEU A 139 -5.86 -13.67 1.59
N GLY A 140 -6.45 -14.30 2.61
CA GLY A 140 -6.62 -15.75 2.70
C GLY A 140 -5.29 -16.52 2.54
N ALA A 141 -5.33 -17.65 1.83
CA ALA A 141 -4.14 -18.42 1.50
C ALA A 141 -3.40 -17.82 0.30
N LEU A 142 -2.70 -16.70 0.54
CA LEU A 142 -2.05 -15.89 -0.48
C LEU A 142 -1.05 -16.68 -1.34
N ARG A 143 -1.40 -16.98 -2.59
CA ARG A 143 -0.56 -17.68 -3.56
C ARG A 143 -0.74 -17.06 -4.93
N HIS A 144 0.34 -16.55 -5.52
CA HIS A 144 0.26 -15.98 -6.86
C HIS A 144 1.61 -16.03 -7.57
N ALA A 145 1.66 -16.65 -8.75
CA ALA A 145 2.91 -16.85 -9.47
C ALA A 145 3.48 -15.56 -10.09
N ASN A 146 2.60 -14.62 -10.44
CA ASN A 146 2.94 -13.43 -11.22
C ASN A 146 2.84 -12.13 -10.43
N LEU A 147 2.43 -12.15 -9.14
CA LEU A 147 2.31 -10.91 -8.38
C LEU A 147 3.71 -10.34 -8.11
N ARG A 148 3.94 -9.11 -8.55
CA ARG A 148 5.22 -8.38 -8.47
C ARG A 148 5.16 -7.24 -7.47
N SER A 149 3.99 -6.63 -7.27
CA SER A 149 3.77 -5.61 -6.26
C SER A 149 2.54 -5.91 -5.42
N LEU A 150 2.72 -5.83 -4.10
CA LEU A 150 1.65 -5.82 -3.11
C LEU A 150 1.82 -4.58 -2.22
N VAL A 151 0.81 -3.72 -2.23
CA VAL A 151 0.75 -2.48 -1.43
C VAL A 151 -0.52 -2.51 -0.60
N ILE A 152 -0.38 -2.36 0.72
CA ILE A 152 -1.49 -2.25 1.66
C ILE A 152 -1.32 -0.95 2.45
N GLN A 153 -2.21 0.00 2.17
CA GLN A 153 -2.28 1.29 2.86
C GLN A 153 -3.33 1.18 3.95
N SER A 154 -2.97 1.48 5.20
CA SER A 154 -3.87 1.38 6.34
C SER A 154 -3.52 2.45 7.37
N GLY A 155 -4.53 2.93 8.09
CA GLY A 155 -4.34 3.69 9.33
C GLY A 155 -4.01 2.80 10.54
N GLY A 156 -4.19 1.48 10.41
CA GLY A 156 -3.85 0.47 11.41
C GLY A 156 -3.90 -0.94 10.80
N LEU A 157 -2.75 -1.59 10.58
CA LEU A 157 -2.70 -2.91 9.95
C LEU A 157 -2.72 -4.01 10.99
N SER A 158 -3.68 -4.94 10.86
CA SER A 158 -3.76 -6.07 11.78
C SER A 158 -2.61 -7.06 11.58
N ARG A 159 -2.15 -7.66 12.67
CA ARG A 159 -1.19 -8.76 12.70
C ARG A 159 -1.67 -9.98 11.91
N ALA A 160 -2.99 -10.15 11.77
CA ALA A 160 -3.58 -11.23 10.98
C ALA A 160 -3.22 -11.05 9.49
N VAL A 161 -3.35 -9.83 8.96
CA VAL A 161 -2.95 -9.52 7.58
C VAL A 161 -1.43 -9.65 7.41
N VAL A 162 -0.63 -9.19 8.38
CA VAL A 162 0.84 -9.39 8.38
C VAL A 162 1.20 -10.88 8.33
N ALA A 163 0.49 -11.72 9.08
CA ALA A 163 0.68 -13.17 9.08
C ALA A 163 0.30 -13.82 7.74
N GLU A 164 -0.80 -13.40 7.12
CA GLU A 164 -1.21 -13.86 5.79
C GLU A 164 -0.18 -13.49 4.71
N VAL A 165 0.35 -12.26 4.73
CA VAL A 165 1.45 -11.85 3.85
C VAL A 165 2.68 -12.72 4.09
N SER A 166 3.09 -12.88 5.35
CA SER A 166 4.28 -13.66 5.71
C SER A 166 4.18 -15.15 5.36
N ALA A 167 2.97 -15.70 5.32
CA ALA A 167 2.70 -17.08 4.91
C ALA A 167 2.53 -17.24 3.38
N GLY A 168 2.54 -16.12 2.63
CA GLY A 168 2.26 -16.08 1.21
C GLY A 168 3.31 -16.75 0.33
N GLN A 169 2.88 -17.29 -0.81
CA GLN A 169 3.76 -17.86 -1.83
C GLN A 169 3.77 -16.98 -3.08
N LEU A 170 4.69 -16.01 -3.08
CA LEU A 170 4.79 -14.98 -4.11
C LEU A 170 6.20 -14.97 -4.71
N PRO A 171 6.55 -15.97 -5.55
CA PRO A 171 7.92 -16.14 -6.07
C PRO A 171 8.38 -15.01 -7.00
N SER A 172 7.44 -14.18 -7.48
CA SER A 172 7.72 -13.04 -8.35
C SER A 172 7.64 -11.69 -7.64
N LEU A 173 7.39 -11.64 -6.32
CA LEU A 173 7.23 -10.39 -5.60
C LEU A 173 8.54 -9.61 -5.57
N GLU A 174 8.49 -8.37 -6.07
CA GLU A 174 9.61 -7.43 -6.18
C GLU A 174 9.40 -6.22 -5.25
N HIS A 175 8.15 -5.83 -4.99
CA HIS A 175 7.75 -4.70 -4.16
C HIS A 175 6.73 -5.16 -3.10
N LEU A 176 7.07 -4.99 -1.84
CA LEU A 176 6.15 -5.15 -0.72
C LEU A 176 6.08 -3.84 0.06
N GLU A 177 4.88 -3.32 0.28
CA GLU A 177 4.65 -2.12 1.07
C GLU A 177 3.48 -2.33 2.01
N LEU A 178 3.74 -2.18 3.31
CA LEU A 178 2.77 -2.31 4.38
C LEU A 178 2.80 -1.02 5.20
N TRP A 179 1.65 -0.34 5.30
CA TRP A 179 1.47 0.78 6.22
C TRP A 179 0.95 0.19 7.53
N LEU A 180 1.79 0.22 8.56
CA LEU A 180 1.54 -0.50 9.82
C LEU A 180 0.51 0.23 10.69
N GLY A 181 0.43 1.54 10.53
CA GLY A 181 -0.51 2.44 11.16
C GLY A 181 -0.27 2.63 12.66
N ASP A 182 -1.35 3.06 13.31
CA ASP A 182 -1.44 3.37 14.73
C ASP A 182 -2.42 2.41 15.45
N PRO A 183 -2.13 2.01 16.70
CA PRO A 183 -3.01 1.12 17.46
C PRO A 183 -4.44 1.64 17.69
N ASN A 184 -4.64 2.96 17.68
CA ASN A 184 -5.96 3.55 17.85
C ASN A 184 -6.90 3.28 16.66
N TYR A 185 -6.35 2.89 15.50
CA TYR A 185 -7.11 2.62 14.27
C TYR A 185 -6.99 1.16 13.80
N GLY A 186 -6.73 0.24 14.74
CA GLY A 186 -6.76 -1.21 14.51
C GLY A 186 -5.40 -1.87 14.29
N GLY A 187 -4.30 -1.12 14.34
CA GLY A 187 -2.95 -1.65 14.24
C GLY A 187 -2.56 -2.46 15.48
N ASP A 188 -2.32 -3.76 15.34
CA ASP A 188 -1.87 -4.63 16.44
C ASP A 188 -0.65 -5.49 16.09
N ALA A 189 -0.03 -5.24 14.94
CA ALA A 189 1.22 -5.87 14.54
C ALA A 189 2.40 -5.37 15.39
N THR A 190 3.31 -6.27 15.74
CA THR A 190 4.57 -5.95 16.42
C THR A 190 5.78 -6.30 15.57
N VAL A 191 6.98 -5.98 16.07
CA VAL A 191 8.25 -6.39 15.45
C VAL A 191 8.35 -7.92 15.32
N GLU A 192 7.81 -8.67 16.28
CA GLU A 192 7.79 -10.14 16.25
C GLU A 192 6.95 -10.69 15.09
N ASP A 193 5.81 -10.05 14.78
CA ASP A 193 4.96 -10.44 13.65
C ASP A 193 5.67 -10.20 12.31
N LEU A 194 6.56 -9.21 12.24
CA LEU A 194 7.36 -8.86 11.06
C LEU A 194 8.64 -9.70 10.93
N ALA A 195 9.04 -10.43 11.98
CA ALA A 195 10.28 -11.20 11.99
C ALA A 195 10.46 -12.15 10.78
N PRO A 196 9.42 -12.86 10.29
CA PRO A 196 9.54 -13.67 9.08
C PRO A 196 9.92 -12.86 7.83
N LEU A 197 9.37 -11.65 7.65
CA LEU A 197 9.72 -10.75 6.55
C LEU A 197 11.16 -10.25 6.69
N LEU A 198 11.56 -9.86 7.91
CA LEU A 198 12.89 -9.35 8.21
C LEU A 198 14.00 -10.41 8.08
N ALA A 199 13.68 -11.68 8.32
CA ALA A 199 14.59 -12.80 8.10
C ALA A 199 14.99 -12.97 6.62
N GLY A 200 14.23 -12.39 5.69
CA GLY A 200 14.47 -12.48 4.25
C GLY A 200 14.19 -13.88 3.68
N GLY A 201 14.36 -14.03 2.36
CA GLY A 201 14.22 -15.32 1.69
C GLY A 201 12.80 -15.82 1.44
N LEU A 202 11.77 -15.29 2.11
CA LEU A 202 10.35 -15.58 1.80
C LEU A 202 9.99 -15.23 0.35
N PHE A 203 10.45 -14.06 -0.10
CA PHE A 203 10.20 -13.53 -1.42
C PHE A 203 11.54 -13.38 -2.16
N PRO A 204 11.97 -14.36 -2.96
CA PRO A 204 13.34 -14.43 -3.48
C PRO A 204 13.70 -13.30 -4.47
N LYS A 205 12.70 -12.59 -5.01
CA LYS A 205 12.89 -11.46 -5.92
C LYS A 205 12.69 -10.09 -5.26
N LEU A 206 12.39 -10.03 -3.97
CA LEU A 206 12.06 -8.77 -3.30
C LEU A 206 13.23 -7.79 -3.40
N ARG A 207 12.92 -6.58 -3.89
CA ARG A 207 13.85 -5.45 -4.07
C ARG A 207 13.45 -4.22 -3.28
N TYR A 208 12.15 -4.02 -3.05
CA TYR A 208 11.63 -2.93 -2.24
C TYR A 208 10.87 -3.51 -1.06
N LEU A 209 11.22 -3.06 0.15
CA LEU A 209 10.47 -3.33 1.37
C LEU A 209 10.10 -1.99 2.03
N GLY A 210 8.81 -1.67 2.02
CA GLY A 210 8.23 -0.56 2.76
C GLY A 210 7.49 -1.06 3.98
N LEU A 211 7.94 -0.63 5.16
CA LEU A 211 7.26 -0.82 6.44
C LEU A 211 6.97 0.58 6.99
N ARG A 212 5.96 1.19 6.39
CA ARG A 212 5.69 2.63 6.46
C ARG A 212 4.68 2.92 7.55
N ASP A 213 4.52 4.21 7.84
CA ASP A 213 3.44 4.73 8.67
C ASP A 213 3.35 3.98 10.01
N CYS A 214 4.48 3.83 10.70
CA CYS A 214 4.62 2.92 11.82
C CYS A 214 4.68 3.68 13.16
N ALA A 215 3.75 3.39 14.07
CA ALA A 215 3.74 3.95 15.42
C ALA A 215 4.88 3.43 16.34
N PHE A 216 5.53 2.31 15.99
CA PHE A 216 6.68 1.72 16.69
C PHE A 216 7.96 1.77 15.83
N ALA A 217 8.14 2.87 15.09
CA ALA A 217 9.19 2.99 14.07
C ALA A 217 10.62 2.85 14.62
N ASP A 218 10.90 3.28 15.86
CA ASP A 218 12.23 3.17 16.45
C ASP A 218 12.58 1.71 16.77
N GLU A 219 11.66 0.96 17.38
CA GLU A 219 11.79 -0.47 17.65
C GLU A 219 11.96 -1.27 16.36
N LEU A 220 11.16 -0.92 15.34
CA LEU A 220 11.27 -1.52 14.02
C LEU A 220 12.62 -1.21 13.37
N ALA A 221 13.11 0.03 13.43
CA ALA A 221 14.40 0.41 12.89
C ALA A 221 15.56 -0.35 13.53
N VAL A 222 15.50 -0.59 14.86
CA VAL A 222 16.47 -1.44 15.57
C VAL A 222 16.46 -2.87 15.04
N ALA A 223 15.29 -3.46 14.84
CA ALA A 223 15.18 -4.81 14.30
C ALA A 223 15.70 -4.88 12.85
N VAL A 224 15.26 -3.96 12.00
CA VAL A 224 15.66 -3.86 10.59
C VAL A 224 17.17 -3.66 10.44
N ALA A 225 17.81 -2.85 11.29
CA ALA A 225 19.25 -2.58 11.25
C ALA A 225 20.11 -3.86 11.31
N THR A 226 19.57 -4.97 11.81
CA THR A 226 20.27 -6.27 11.88
C THR A 226 19.63 -7.35 11.00
N ALA A 227 18.60 -7.00 10.24
CA ALA A 227 17.77 -7.94 9.51
C ALA A 227 18.47 -8.47 8.24
N PRO A 228 18.50 -9.80 8.02
CA PRO A 228 19.11 -10.38 6.81
C PRO A 228 18.46 -9.92 5.50
N VAL A 229 17.20 -9.47 5.51
CA VAL A 229 16.51 -8.95 4.32
C VAL A 229 17.25 -7.77 3.66
N LEU A 230 18.04 -7.01 4.45
CA LEU A 230 18.85 -5.89 3.95
C LEU A 230 19.91 -6.32 2.92
N GLU A 231 20.39 -7.56 2.96
CA GLU A 231 21.35 -8.07 1.97
C GLU A 231 20.68 -8.45 0.64
N GLN A 232 19.34 -8.49 0.59
CA GLN A 232 18.57 -8.86 -0.60
C GLN A 232 17.93 -7.64 -1.29
N ILE A 233 17.34 -6.74 -0.50
CA ILE A 233 16.61 -5.58 -1.00
C ILE A 233 17.56 -4.48 -1.47
N LYS A 234 17.02 -3.60 -2.31
CA LYS A 234 17.68 -2.40 -2.82
C LYS A 234 17.14 -1.14 -2.18
N VAL A 235 15.85 -1.16 -1.82
CA VAL A 235 15.16 -0.03 -1.22
C VAL A 235 14.55 -0.47 0.09
N LEU A 236 14.88 0.27 1.15
CA LEU A 236 14.20 0.23 2.43
C LEU A 236 13.42 1.53 2.59
N ASP A 237 12.14 1.41 2.90
CA ASP A 237 11.26 2.55 3.18
C ASP A 237 10.65 2.39 4.58
N LEU A 238 11.02 3.30 5.49
CA LEU A 238 10.49 3.43 6.86
C LEU A 238 9.83 4.81 7.05
N SER A 239 9.39 5.43 5.94
CA SER A 239 8.76 6.74 5.92
C SER A 239 7.38 6.75 6.61
N LEU A 240 6.84 7.95 6.81
CA LEU A 240 5.49 8.20 7.35
C LEU A 240 5.30 7.81 8.82
N GLY A 241 6.31 7.22 9.47
CA GLY A 241 6.24 6.79 10.86
C GLY A 241 6.74 7.83 11.86
N VAL A 242 6.84 7.41 13.12
CA VAL A 242 7.32 8.26 14.23
C VAL A 242 8.83 8.15 14.47
N LEU A 243 9.61 7.82 13.43
CA LEU A 243 11.05 7.52 13.53
C LEU A 243 11.82 8.70 14.12
N SER A 244 12.65 8.44 15.13
CA SER A 244 13.43 9.45 15.83
C SER A 244 14.92 9.18 15.82
N ASP A 245 15.67 9.99 16.58
CA ASP A 245 17.11 9.82 16.72
C ASP A 245 17.52 8.43 17.21
N ALA A 246 16.66 7.76 18.01
CA ALA A 246 16.93 6.42 18.49
C ALA A 246 16.95 5.39 17.34
N GLY A 247 15.91 5.35 16.50
CA GLY A 247 15.87 4.49 15.32
C GLY A 247 16.91 4.88 14.28
N ALA A 248 17.11 6.18 14.04
CA ALA A 248 18.12 6.68 13.11
C ALA A 248 19.54 6.25 13.51
N ALA A 249 19.88 6.31 14.81
CA ALA A 249 21.15 5.85 15.32
C ALA A 249 21.36 4.34 15.09
N ALA A 250 20.30 3.54 15.21
CA ALA A 250 20.36 2.10 14.90
C ALA A 250 20.63 1.85 13.41
N LEU A 251 19.94 2.57 12.51
CA LEU A 251 20.16 2.47 11.07
C LEU A 251 21.59 2.88 10.68
N LEU A 252 22.10 4.00 11.24
CA LEU A 252 23.48 4.46 11.02
C LEU A 252 24.54 3.46 11.49
N ALA A 253 24.23 2.65 12.51
CA ALA A 253 25.12 1.61 13.02
C ALA A 253 25.12 0.35 12.14
N SER A 254 24.21 0.22 11.17
CA SER A 254 24.11 -0.95 10.29
C SER A 254 24.97 -0.81 9.03
N PRO A 255 25.98 -1.67 8.83
CA PRO A 255 26.74 -1.68 7.58
C PRO A 255 25.90 -2.12 6.38
N ALA A 256 24.81 -2.85 6.59
CA ALA A 256 23.94 -3.34 5.52
C ALA A 256 23.08 -2.20 4.95
N VAL A 257 22.61 -1.27 5.79
CA VAL A 257 21.89 -0.07 5.35
C VAL A 257 22.72 0.76 4.38
N ALA A 258 24.02 0.92 4.64
CA ALA A 258 24.93 1.65 3.77
C ALA A 258 25.19 0.99 2.38
N LYS A 259 24.63 -0.19 2.13
CA LYS A 259 24.70 -0.89 0.82
C LYS A 259 23.41 -0.74 0.00
N LEU A 260 22.35 -0.17 0.56
CA LEU A 260 21.09 0.04 -0.15
C LEU A 260 21.29 0.99 -1.33
N GLU A 261 20.43 0.87 -2.34
CA GLU A 261 20.34 1.86 -3.42
C GLU A 261 19.59 3.10 -2.93
N LEU A 262 18.53 2.91 -2.12
CA LEU A 262 17.73 3.97 -1.51
C LEU A 262 17.32 3.62 -0.07
N LEU A 263 17.49 4.59 0.83
CA LEU A 263 16.87 4.60 2.15
C LEU A 263 15.86 5.76 2.21
N ASP A 264 14.57 5.44 2.27
CA ASP A 264 13.50 6.43 2.38
C ASP A 264 12.99 6.51 3.83
N LEU A 265 13.18 7.68 4.44
CA LEU A 265 12.76 8.04 5.79
C LEU A 265 11.93 9.33 5.78
N HIS A 266 11.33 9.75 4.65
CA HIS A 266 10.56 11.00 4.65
C HIS A 266 9.43 10.95 5.66
N HIS A 267 9.04 12.10 6.21
CA HIS A 267 8.12 12.16 7.35
C HIS A 267 8.68 11.43 8.57
N HIS A 268 9.47 12.16 9.35
CA HIS A 268 10.20 11.63 10.51
C HIS A 268 10.38 12.69 11.59
N TYR A 269 10.84 12.29 12.77
CA TYR A 269 11.09 13.15 13.94
C TYR A 269 12.57 13.21 14.36
N MET A 270 13.49 12.77 13.49
CA MET A 270 14.95 12.94 13.69
C MET A 270 15.34 14.41 13.84
N SER A 271 16.37 14.68 14.64
CA SER A 271 17.03 15.97 14.74
C SER A 271 17.90 16.27 13.52
N ASP A 272 18.21 17.56 13.32
CA ASP A 272 19.05 18.02 12.21
C ASP A 272 20.42 17.32 12.18
N GLU A 273 20.98 17.00 13.34
CA GLU A 273 22.24 16.26 13.43
C GLU A 273 22.13 14.87 12.79
N LEU A 274 21.09 14.11 13.15
CA LEU A 274 20.89 12.76 12.63
C LEU A 274 20.51 12.78 11.15
N VAL A 275 19.72 13.77 10.72
CA VAL A 275 19.40 14.01 9.30
C VAL A 275 20.68 14.19 8.48
N GLU A 276 21.60 15.06 8.91
CA GLU A 276 22.85 15.29 8.18
C GLU A 276 23.76 14.06 8.18
N ARG A 277 23.75 13.27 9.26
CA ARG A 277 24.50 12.00 9.31
C ARG A 277 23.92 10.94 8.36
N ILE A 278 22.59 10.83 8.25
CA ILE A 278 21.94 9.93 7.29
C ILE A 278 22.26 10.34 5.84
N LYS A 279 22.20 11.65 5.52
CA LYS A 279 22.61 12.18 4.20
C LYS A 279 24.06 11.85 3.85
N ALA A 280 24.92 11.72 4.85
CA ALA A 280 26.34 11.40 4.66
C ALA A 280 26.63 9.90 4.44
N LEU A 281 25.62 9.01 4.39
CA LEU A 281 25.80 7.57 4.16
C LEU A 281 26.41 7.21 2.79
N GLY A 282 26.32 8.11 1.80
CA GLY A 282 26.86 7.89 0.45
C GLY A 282 25.96 7.05 -0.47
N ILE A 283 24.72 6.79 -0.05
CA ILE A 283 23.63 6.18 -0.84
C ILE A 283 22.57 7.23 -1.16
N GLN A 284 21.57 6.91 -1.99
CA GLN A 284 20.40 7.78 -2.12
C GLN A 284 19.61 7.72 -0.81
N VAL A 285 19.28 8.89 -0.26
CA VAL A 285 18.42 9.00 0.91
C VAL A 285 17.32 10.00 0.68
N ASP A 286 16.13 9.71 1.22
CA ASP A 286 15.08 10.71 1.41
C ASP A 286 14.85 10.90 2.91
N VAL A 287 15.07 12.11 3.37
CA VAL A 287 14.86 12.57 4.75
C VAL A 287 14.11 13.91 4.71
N SER A 288 13.23 14.04 3.72
CA SER A 288 12.35 15.20 3.58
C SER A 288 11.18 15.12 4.57
N ASP A 289 10.42 16.21 4.68
CA ASP A 289 9.24 16.29 5.56
C ASP A 289 9.58 16.01 7.03
N GLN A 290 10.65 16.61 7.55
CA GLN A 290 10.99 16.54 8.98
C GLN A 290 9.89 17.19 9.84
N GLN A 291 9.35 16.43 10.78
CA GLN A 291 8.29 16.83 11.71
C GLN A 291 8.85 17.34 13.04
N LYS A 292 7.99 18.02 13.79
CA LYS A 292 8.25 18.42 15.19
C LYS A 292 7.29 17.67 16.09
N ALA A 293 7.82 17.10 17.16
CA ALA A 293 6.99 16.44 18.17
C ALA A 293 6.16 17.49 18.92
N ASP A 294 4.94 17.10 19.28
CA ASP A 294 4.05 17.91 20.10
C ASP A 294 4.43 17.71 21.57
N ILE A 295 4.79 18.81 22.24
CA ILE A 295 5.25 18.81 23.62
C ILE A 295 4.15 19.40 24.51
N ASN A 296 3.50 18.55 25.29
CA ASN A 296 2.45 18.93 26.24
C ASN A 296 2.83 18.45 27.64
N ASP A 297 2.96 19.35 28.62
CA ASP A 297 3.24 19.02 30.03
C ASP A 297 4.33 17.95 30.24
N ASP A 298 5.47 18.11 29.55
CA ASP A 298 6.64 17.20 29.53
C ASP A 298 6.46 15.86 28.77
N GLU A 299 5.30 15.61 28.17
CA GLU A 299 5.08 14.48 27.25
C GLU A 299 5.45 14.86 25.81
N ILE A 300 6.21 13.99 25.15
CA ILE A 300 6.62 14.13 23.75
C ILE A 300 5.73 13.22 22.91
N ASN A 301 4.84 13.80 22.13
CA ASN A 301 3.93 13.09 21.24
C ASN A 301 4.40 13.19 19.78
N ARG A 302 4.36 12.06 19.08
CA ARG A 302 4.69 11.95 17.66
C ARG A 302 3.56 11.20 16.98
N TYR A 303 3.26 11.56 15.75
CA TYR A 303 2.14 11.02 15.00
C TYR A 303 2.62 10.44 13.70
N VAL A 304 2.01 9.33 13.28
CA VAL A 304 2.18 8.81 11.92
C VAL A 304 1.53 9.77 10.92
N ALA A 305 1.93 9.71 9.66
CA ALA A 305 1.45 10.64 8.65
C ALA A 305 -0.02 10.40 8.26
N VAL A 306 -0.48 9.16 8.36
CA VAL A 306 -1.83 8.75 7.97
C VAL A 306 -2.43 7.80 9.01
N SER A 307 -3.23 8.34 9.92
CA SER A 307 -3.92 7.55 10.95
C SER A 307 -5.41 7.41 10.69
N GLU A 308 -6.10 8.54 10.53
CA GLU A 308 -7.54 8.63 10.25
C GLU A 308 -7.85 8.55 8.77
#